data_AF-A0A1C5LML0-F1
#
_entry.id   AF-A0A1C5LML0-F1
#
_cell.length_a   1.000
_cell.length_b   1.000
_cell.length_c   1.000
_cell.angle_alpha   90.00
_cell.angle_beta   90.00
_cell.angle_gamma   90.00
#
_symmetry.space_group_name_H-M   'P 1'
#
loop_
_entity.id
_entity.type
_entity.pdbx_description
1 polymer ?
#
loop_
_entity_poly.entity_id
_entity_poly.type
_entity_poly.pdbx_seq_one_letter_code
_entity_poly.pdbx_strand_id
1 'polypeptide(L)'
;MRNFINIEKGLALVEALEGQTKQDRINGVNKYASIVALEEVKGLEEEISLLRTKASYLDKIMNHKGTITVTTIADNYGMSSRIFNKLLHELGIQYKQSGVWHLYSKYKDRGYVNISYIEMKDNTIPNMRWTNKGVMFLYNKLKSVGILPVFERVI
;
A
#
# COMPACT_ATOMS: atom_id res chain seq x y z
N MET A 1 1.75 8.13 25.24
CA MET A 1 3.02 8.76 24.77
C MET A 1 2.85 10.24 24.39
N ARG A 2 1.96 10.63 23.47
CA ARG A 2 1.78 12.04 23.05
C ARG A 2 1.54 13.04 24.20
N ASN A 3 0.74 12.68 25.21
CA ASN A 3 0.51 13.55 26.38
C ASN A 3 1.77 13.83 27.22
N PHE A 4 2.71 12.90 27.31
CA PHE A 4 3.94 13.11 28.08
C PHE A 4 4.91 14.06 27.36
N ILE A 5 5.03 13.93 26.03
CA ILE A 5 5.88 14.80 25.20
C ILE A 5 5.37 16.24 25.23
N ASN A 6 4.05 16.45 25.16
CA ASN A 6 3.45 17.78 25.27
C ASN A 6 3.73 18.44 26.64
N ILE A 7 3.75 17.66 27.72
CA ILE A 7 4.08 18.15 29.06
C ILE A 7 5.56 18.53 29.15
N GLU A 8 6.47 17.68 28.69
CA GLU A 8 7.91 17.97 28.72
C GLU A 8 8.30 19.18 27.87
N LYS A 9 7.67 19.33 26.70
CA LYS A 9 7.82 20.49 25.82
C LYS A 9 7.34 21.77 26.51
N GLY A 10 6.19 21.70 27.20
CA GLY A 10 5.66 22.81 27.98
C GLY A 10 6.59 23.21 29.14
N LEU A 11 7.11 22.24 29.88
CA LEU A 11 8.07 22.47 30.97
C LEU A 11 9.37 23.11 30.46
N ALA A 12 9.92 22.63 29.34
CA ALA A 12 11.11 23.21 28.74
C ALA A 12 10.89 24.64 28.24
N LEU A 13 9.69 24.95 27.73
CA LEU A 13 9.33 26.30 27.32
C LEU A 13 9.19 27.25 28.52
N VAL A 14 8.57 26.79 29.61
CA VAL A 14 8.49 27.55 30.87
C VAL A 14 9.89 27.82 31.41
N GLU A 15 10.78 26.83 31.44
CA GLU A 15 12.18 27.00 31.86
C GLU A 15 12.92 28.01 30.95
N ALA A 16 12.65 27.99 29.64
CA ALA A 16 13.23 28.92 28.68
C ALA A 16 12.81 30.39 28.90
N LEU A 17 11.56 30.60 29.32
CA LEU A 17 10.96 31.92 29.49
C LEU A 17 11.14 32.48 30.90
N GLU A 18 10.94 31.63 31.90
CA GLU A 18 10.79 32.00 33.32
C GLU A 18 11.95 31.50 34.19
N GLY A 19 12.98 30.88 33.60
CA GLY A 19 14.16 30.43 34.33
C GLY A 19 14.80 31.54 35.16
N GLN A 20 15.06 31.23 36.44
CA GLN A 20 15.54 32.17 37.44
C GLN A 20 16.89 32.79 37.07
N THR A 21 17.74 32.01 36.39
CA THR A 21 19.03 32.47 35.88
C THR A 21 19.05 32.53 34.36
N LYS A 22 20.06 33.22 33.81
CA LYS A 22 20.34 33.15 32.37
C LYS A 22 20.67 31.72 31.92
N GLN A 23 21.32 30.92 32.77
CA GLN A 23 21.68 29.55 32.44
C GLN A 23 20.45 28.65 32.36
N ASP A 24 19.49 28.80 33.27
CA ASP A 24 18.23 28.03 33.24
C ASP A 24 17.45 28.30 31.95
N ARG A 25 17.34 29.57 31.56
CA ARG A 25 16.70 29.95 30.29
C ARG A 25 17.40 29.34 29.07
N ILE A 26 18.73 29.34 29.05
CA ILE A 26 19.51 28.68 27.99
C ILE A 26 19.26 27.17 27.97
N ASN A 27 19.21 26.53 29.15
CA ASN A 27 18.93 25.10 29.27
C ASN A 27 17.52 24.77 28.75
N GLY A 28 16.52 25.58 29.11
CA GLY A 28 15.15 25.45 28.61
C GLY A 28 15.06 25.59 27.09
N VAL A 29 15.73 26.60 26.50
CA VAL A 29 15.80 26.77 25.04
C VAL A 29 16.41 25.55 24.36
N ASN A 30 17.55 25.06 24.86
CA ASN A 30 18.22 23.88 24.30
C ASN A 30 17.36 22.62 24.40
N LYS A 31 16.70 22.42 25.54
CA LYS A 31 15.82 21.27 25.78
C LYS A 31 14.57 21.33 24.89
N TYR A 32 13.94 22.50 24.78
CA TYR A 32 12.80 22.72 23.89
C TYR A 32 13.16 22.46 22.43
N ALA A 33 14.28 23.02 21.95
CA ALA A 33 14.76 22.82 20.59
C ALA A 33 15.02 21.33 20.29
N SER A 34 15.62 20.61 21.24
CA SER A 34 15.87 19.17 21.13
C SER A 34 14.58 18.36 21.02
N ILE A 35 13.58 18.67 21.85
CA ILE A 35 12.28 17.98 21.84
C ILE A 35 11.55 18.21 20.51
N VAL A 36 11.53 19.46 20.02
CA VAL A 36 10.89 19.79 18.72
C VAL A 36 11.58 19.06 17.57
N ALA A 37 12.90 19.05 17.53
CA ALA A 37 13.66 18.34 16.50
C ALA A 37 13.38 16.82 16.54
N LEU A 38 13.29 16.23 17.73
CA LEU A 38 12.95 14.81 17.88
C LEU A 38 11.50 14.49 17.46
N GLU A 39 10.54 15.37 17.74
CA GLU A 39 9.16 15.22 17.26
C GLU A 39 9.08 15.24 15.73
N GLU A 40 9.80 16.16 15.11
CA GLU A 40 9.84 16.30 13.65
C GLU A 40 10.53 15.11 12.98
N VAL A 41 11.68 14.67 13.51
CA VAL A 41 12.38 13.45 13.06
C VAL A 41 11.46 12.25 13.17
N LYS A 42 10.76 12.08 14.29
CA LYS A 42 9.83 10.97 14.48
C LYS A 42 8.65 11.01 13.49
N GLY A 43 8.09 12.19 13.23
CA GLY A 43 7.04 12.37 12.22
C GLY A 43 7.53 11.97 10.82
N LEU A 44 8.74 12.40 10.45
CA LEU A 44 9.38 12.02 9.19
C LEU A 44 9.69 10.52 9.13
N GLU A 45 10.12 9.90 10.22
CA GLU A 45 10.35 8.45 10.30
C GLU A 45 9.06 7.65 10.10
N GLU A 46 7.95 8.09 10.70
CA GLU A 46 6.62 7.50 10.50
C GLU A 46 6.19 7.60 9.02
N GLU A 47 6.36 8.77 8.39
CA GLU A 47 6.06 8.97 6.97
C GLU A 47 6.96 8.12 6.06
N ILE A 48 8.28 8.11 6.30
CA ILE A 48 9.25 7.29 5.56
C ILE A 48 8.92 5.81 5.71
N SER A 49 8.53 5.35 6.90
CA SER A 49 8.14 3.96 7.16
C SER A 49 6.90 3.56 6.34
N LEU A 50 5.89 4.43 6.27
CA LEU A 50 4.71 4.23 5.44
C LEU A 50 5.06 4.18 3.95
N LEU A 51 5.89 5.12 3.48
CA LEU A 51 6.35 5.18 2.10
C LEU A 51 7.17 3.94 1.72
N ARG A 52 8.07 3.48 2.60
CA ARG A 52 8.83 2.23 2.44
C ARG A 52 7.94 1.01 2.36
N THR A 53 6.90 0.94 3.19
CA THR A 53 5.93 -0.18 3.15
C THR A 53 5.19 -0.23 1.81
N LYS A 54 4.74 0.92 1.30
CA LYS A 54 4.10 1.02 -0.02
C LYS A 54 5.06 0.65 -1.16
N ALA A 55 6.29 1.17 -1.12
CA ALA A 55 7.33 0.87 -2.11
C ALA A 55 7.67 -0.63 -2.12
N SER A 56 7.90 -1.22 -0.94
CA SER A 56 8.28 -2.64 -0.81
C SER A 56 7.24 -3.61 -1.38
N TYR A 57 5.94 -3.32 -1.25
CA TYR A 57 4.90 -4.14 -1.87
C TYR A 57 4.97 -4.09 -3.40
N LEU A 58 5.12 -2.89 -3.97
CA LEU A 58 5.27 -2.72 -5.42
C LEU A 58 6.57 -3.37 -5.91
N ASP A 59 7.66 -3.24 -5.16
CA ASP A 59 8.95 -3.87 -5.47
C ASP A 59 8.85 -5.39 -5.48
N LYS A 60 8.13 -5.99 -4.52
CA LYS A 60 7.87 -7.45 -4.52
C LYS A 60 7.15 -7.89 -5.79
N ILE A 61 6.07 -7.21 -6.17
CA ILE A 61 5.36 -7.52 -7.42
C ILE A 61 6.28 -7.35 -8.63
N MET A 62 7.00 -6.24 -8.71
CA MET A 62 7.85 -5.91 -9.85
C MET A 62 9.04 -6.87 -10.01
N ASN A 63 9.58 -7.39 -8.90
CA ASN A 63 10.72 -8.31 -8.90
C ASN A 63 10.37 -9.76 -9.26
N HIS A 64 9.11 -10.18 -9.18
CA HIS A 64 8.71 -11.53 -9.58
C HIS A 64 8.61 -11.66 -11.10
N LYS A 65 9.47 -12.44 -11.76
CA LYS A 65 9.43 -12.65 -13.23
C LYS A 65 8.27 -13.57 -13.70
N GLY A 66 7.30 -13.87 -12.85
CA GLY A 66 6.22 -14.84 -13.09
C GLY A 66 4.88 -14.21 -13.42
N THR A 67 3.85 -15.07 -13.52
CA THR A 67 2.45 -14.63 -13.62
C THR A 67 1.71 -14.98 -12.34
N ILE A 68 0.85 -14.07 -11.90
CA ILE A 68 0.18 -14.12 -10.61
C ILE A 68 -1.28 -14.54 -10.82
N THR A 69 -1.80 -15.40 -9.94
CA THR A 69 -3.21 -15.80 -10.01
C THR A 69 -4.11 -14.68 -9.50
N VAL A 70 -5.36 -14.64 -9.98
CA VAL A 70 -6.33 -13.67 -9.47
C VAL A 70 -6.63 -13.86 -7.98
N THR A 71 -6.51 -15.08 -7.45
CA THR A 71 -6.66 -15.37 -6.02
C THR A 71 -5.62 -14.63 -5.19
N THR A 72 -4.34 -14.73 -5.55
CA THR A 72 -3.25 -14.02 -4.86
C THR A 72 -3.47 -12.51 -4.87
N ILE A 73 -3.98 -11.96 -5.97
CA ILE A 73 -4.29 -10.52 -6.05
C ILE A 73 -5.49 -10.20 -5.16
N ALA A 74 -6.55 -11.00 -5.20
CA ALA A 74 -7.76 -10.80 -4.42
C ALA A 74 -7.49 -10.79 -2.91
N ASP A 75 -6.59 -11.65 -2.43
CA ASP A 75 -6.16 -11.72 -1.03
C ASP A 75 -5.57 -10.37 -0.57
N ASN A 76 -4.79 -9.69 -1.43
CA ASN A 76 -4.24 -8.37 -1.12
C ASN A 76 -5.33 -7.30 -0.94
N TYR A 77 -6.53 -7.51 -1.47
CA TYR A 77 -7.70 -6.64 -1.29
C TYR A 77 -8.68 -7.17 -0.23
N GLY A 78 -8.35 -8.28 0.43
CA GLY A 78 -9.21 -8.91 1.44
C GLY A 78 -10.48 -9.49 0.84
N MET A 79 -10.41 -9.95 -0.42
CA MET A 79 -11.55 -10.46 -1.17
C MET A 79 -11.29 -11.90 -1.59
N SER A 80 -12.35 -12.71 -1.66
CA SER A 80 -12.25 -13.99 -2.38
C SER A 80 -12.05 -13.74 -3.87
N SER A 81 -11.42 -14.68 -4.57
CA SER A 81 -11.26 -14.63 -6.03
C SER A 81 -12.61 -14.46 -6.76
N ARG A 82 -13.70 -15.03 -6.23
CA ARG A 82 -15.05 -14.86 -6.77
C ARG A 82 -15.52 -13.40 -6.70
N ILE A 83 -15.40 -12.76 -5.54
CA ILE A 83 -15.80 -11.36 -5.34
C ILE A 83 -14.92 -10.44 -6.19
N PHE A 84 -13.62 -10.67 -6.18
CA PHE A 84 -12.68 -9.83 -6.92
C PHE A 84 -12.91 -9.93 -8.44
N ASN A 85 -13.14 -11.14 -8.97
CA ASN A 85 -13.46 -11.29 -10.39
C ASN A 85 -14.77 -10.60 -10.79
N LYS A 86 -15.78 -10.60 -9.90
CA LYS A 86 -17.04 -9.87 -10.10
C LYS A 86 -16.80 -8.36 -10.15
N LEU A 87 -16.02 -7.83 -9.21
CA LEU A 87 -15.61 -6.43 -9.20
C LEU A 87 -14.90 -6.03 -10.50
N LEU A 88 -13.94 -6.82 -10.96
CA LEU A 88 -13.24 -6.54 -12.22
C LEU A 88 -14.19 -6.59 -13.43
N HIS A 89 -15.22 -7.43 -13.39
CA HIS A 89 -16.24 -7.48 -14.41
C HIS A 89 -17.12 -6.23 -14.43
N GLU A 90 -17.58 -5.79 -13.26
CA GLU A 90 -18.37 -4.56 -13.10
C GLU A 90 -17.58 -3.31 -13.52
N LEU A 91 -16.26 -3.30 -13.30
CA LEU A 91 -15.37 -2.25 -13.77
C LEU A 91 -15.04 -2.34 -15.27
N GLY A 92 -15.61 -3.30 -15.99
CA GLY A 92 -15.41 -3.48 -17.43
C GLY A 92 -13.99 -3.92 -17.80
N ILE A 93 -13.26 -4.58 -16.89
CA ILE A 93 -11.88 -5.02 -17.09
C ILE A 93 -11.82 -6.41 -17.73
N GLN A 94 -12.64 -7.33 -17.23
CA GLN A 94 -12.68 -8.72 -17.69
C GLN A 94 -14.12 -9.26 -17.77
N TYR A 95 -14.32 -10.35 -18.50
CA TYR A 95 -15.58 -11.07 -18.59
C TYR A 95 -15.33 -12.57 -18.55
N LYS A 96 -16.38 -13.34 -18.24
CA LYS A 96 -16.30 -14.80 -18.16
C LYS A 96 -16.98 -15.44 -19.38
N GLN A 97 -16.28 -16.33 -20.06
CA GLN A 97 -16.80 -17.11 -21.18
C GLN A 97 -16.32 -18.56 -21.08
N SER A 98 -17.22 -19.52 -21.24
CA SER A 98 -16.91 -20.96 -21.20
C SER A 98 -16.07 -21.39 -19.98
N GLY A 99 -16.37 -20.82 -18.81
CA GLY A 99 -15.65 -21.13 -17.57
C GLY A 99 -14.36 -20.33 -17.33
N VAL A 100 -13.87 -19.59 -18.32
CA VAL A 100 -12.58 -18.88 -18.28
C VAL A 100 -12.78 -17.37 -18.26
N TRP A 101 -11.90 -16.67 -17.55
CA TRP A 101 -11.88 -15.20 -17.54
C TRP A 101 -11.01 -14.67 -18.69
N HIS A 102 -11.49 -13.63 -19.35
CA HIS A 102 -10.82 -12.96 -20.46
C HIS A 102 -10.89 -11.44 -20.27
N LEU A 103 -9.90 -10.71 -20.78
CA LEU A 103 -9.97 -9.24 -20.80
C LEU A 103 -10.95 -8.75 -21.87
N TYR A 104 -11.68 -7.68 -21.56
CA TYR A 104 -12.42 -6.96 -22.61
C TYR A 104 -11.48 -6.41 -23.68
N SER A 105 -11.99 -6.25 -24.90
CA SER A 105 -11.24 -5.77 -26.07
C SER A 105 -10.40 -4.52 -25.79
N LYS A 106 -10.94 -3.56 -25.00
CA LYS A 106 -10.24 -2.34 -24.57
C LYS A 106 -8.87 -2.60 -23.92
N TYR A 107 -8.72 -3.73 -23.23
CA TYR A 107 -7.54 -4.10 -22.45
C TYR A 107 -6.75 -5.27 -23.05
N LYS A 108 -7.25 -5.85 -24.14
CA LYS A 108 -6.56 -6.92 -24.88
C LYS A 108 -5.27 -6.40 -25.51
N ASP A 109 -4.30 -7.30 -25.72
CA ASP A 109 -3.02 -7.03 -26.38
C ASP A 109 -2.11 -5.99 -25.70
N ARG A 110 -2.43 -5.60 -24.45
CA ARG A 110 -1.60 -4.71 -23.62
C ARG A 110 -0.56 -5.44 -22.79
N GLY A 111 -0.52 -6.78 -22.85
CA GLY A 111 0.39 -7.63 -22.08
C GLY A 111 0.03 -7.72 -20.58
N TYR A 112 -1.22 -7.48 -20.20
CA TYR A 112 -1.68 -7.53 -18.81
C TYR A 112 -1.91 -8.94 -18.28
N VAL A 113 -2.22 -9.89 -19.16
CA VAL A 113 -2.47 -11.28 -18.79
C VAL A 113 -1.72 -12.22 -19.71
N ASN A 114 -1.46 -13.42 -19.22
CA ASN A 114 -1.02 -14.57 -19.99
C ASN A 114 -2.02 -15.71 -19.77
N ILE A 115 -2.33 -16.46 -20.81
CA ILE A 115 -3.18 -17.66 -20.72
C ILE A 115 -2.25 -18.86 -20.65
N SER A 116 -2.21 -19.49 -19.48
CA SER A 116 -1.58 -20.79 -19.29
C SER A 116 -2.63 -21.88 -19.41
N TYR A 117 -2.23 -23.10 -19.70
CA TYR A 117 -3.12 -24.25 -19.72
C TYR A 117 -2.79 -25.16 -18.54
N ILE A 118 -3.81 -25.58 -17.79
CA ILE A 118 -3.67 -26.55 -16.70
C ILE A 118 -4.16 -27.89 -17.22
N GLU A 119 -3.28 -28.89 -17.19
CA GLU A 119 -3.65 -30.28 -17.44
C GLU A 119 -4.40 -30.83 -16.22
N MET A 120 -5.61 -31.34 -16.48
CA MET A 120 -6.39 -32.16 -15.57
C MET A 120 -6.51 -33.57 -16.15
N LYS A 121 -6.90 -34.52 -15.30
CA LYS A 121 -6.90 -35.96 -15.58
C LYS A 121 -7.44 -36.35 -16.97
N ASP A 122 -8.48 -35.65 -17.44
CA ASP A 122 -9.14 -35.92 -18.72
C ASP A 122 -9.27 -34.68 -19.63
N ASN A 123 -8.76 -33.51 -19.21
CA ASN A 123 -9.00 -32.24 -19.92
C ASN A 123 -7.91 -31.21 -19.67
N THR A 124 -7.69 -30.32 -20.64
CA THR A 124 -6.80 -29.17 -20.49
C THR A 124 -7.63 -27.88 -20.41
N ILE A 125 -7.55 -27.17 -19.28
CA ILE A 125 -8.38 -25.98 -19.03
C ILE A 125 -7.53 -24.71 -19.15
N PRO A 126 -7.98 -23.68 -19.91
CA PRO A 126 -7.28 -22.41 -19.95
C PRO A 126 -7.38 -21.70 -18.60
N ASN A 127 -6.28 -21.11 -18.18
CA ASN A 127 -6.16 -20.37 -16.93
C ASN A 127 -5.46 -19.02 -17.18
N MET A 128 -6.22 -17.94 -17.04
CA MET A 128 -5.73 -16.58 -17.16
C MET A 128 -4.96 -16.19 -15.89
N ARG A 129 -3.69 -15.81 -16.06
CA ARG A 129 -2.83 -15.27 -15.01
C ARG A 129 -2.41 -13.85 -15.36
N TRP A 130 -2.23 -13.03 -14.33
CA TRP A 130 -1.86 -11.62 -14.47
C TRP A 130 -0.35 -11.46 -14.53
N THR A 131 0.16 -10.63 -15.43
CA THR A 131 1.57 -10.21 -15.45
C THR A 131 1.80 -9.10 -14.43
N ASN A 132 3.04 -8.79 -14.07
CA ASN A 132 3.33 -7.63 -13.20
C ASN A 132 2.75 -6.32 -13.78
N LYS A 133 2.81 -6.18 -15.11
CA LYS A 133 2.20 -5.05 -15.82
C LYS A 133 0.69 -5.01 -15.61
N GLY A 134 0.03 -6.17 -15.65
CA GLY A 134 -1.40 -6.30 -15.38
C GLY A 134 -1.77 -6.01 -13.93
N VAL A 135 -0.96 -6.47 -12.97
CA VAL A 135 -1.17 -6.19 -11.54
C VAL A 135 -1.03 -4.69 -11.26
N MET A 136 -0.02 -4.03 -11.84
CA MET A 136 0.15 -2.58 -11.74
C MET A 136 -1.03 -1.82 -12.35
N PHE A 137 -1.53 -2.29 -13.50
CA PHE A 137 -2.75 -1.76 -14.10
C PHE A 137 -3.95 -1.88 -13.16
N LEU A 138 -4.17 -3.06 -12.56
CA LEU A 138 -5.25 -3.26 -11.59
C LEU A 138 -5.10 -2.35 -10.38
N TYR A 139 -3.91 -2.25 -9.80
CA TYR A 139 -3.63 -1.37 -8.68
C TYR A 139 -4.04 0.08 -8.98
N ASN A 140 -3.54 0.64 -10.08
CA ASN A 140 -3.86 2.01 -10.47
C ASN A 140 -5.35 2.20 -10.76
N LYS A 141 -5.98 1.23 -11.45
CA LYS A 141 -7.40 1.31 -11.79
C LYS A 141 -8.30 1.23 -10.55
N LEU A 142 -8.02 0.33 -9.62
CA LEU A 142 -8.77 0.17 -8.38
C LEU A 142 -8.58 1.36 -7.45
N LYS A 143 -7.34 1.85 -7.32
CA LYS A 143 -7.04 3.06 -6.57
C LYS A 143 -7.79 4.29 -7.10
N SER A 144 -7.91 4.43 -8.42
CA SER A 144 -8.65 5.54 -9.04
C SER A 144 -10.15 5.55 -8.72
N VAL A 145 -10.70 4.44 -8.24
CA VAL A 145 -12.10 4.31 -7.80
C VAL A 145 -12.22 4.09 -6.28
N GLY A 146 -11.16 4.43 -5.52
CA GLY A 146 -11.17 4.37 -4.05
C GLY A 146 -10.99 2.98 -3.45
N ILE A 147 -10.69 1.95 -4.26
CA ILE A 147 -10.49 0.58 -3.78
C ILE A 147 -9.00 0.36 -3.55
N LEU A 148 -8.59 0.36 -2.27
CA LEU A 148 -7.20 0.15 -1.87
C LEU A 148 -6.95 -1.29 -1.42
N PRO A 149 -5.72 -1.82 -1.54
CA PRO A 149 -5.31 -3.05 -0.89
C PRO A 149 -5.43 -2.96 0.64
N VAL A 150 -5.60 -4.09 1.34
CA VAL A 150 -5.78 -4.15 2.80
C VAL A 150 -4.65 -3.44 3.55
N PHE A 151 -3.40 -3.64 3.13
CA PHE A 151 -2.25 -3.01 3.77
C PHE A 151 -2.16 -1.48 3.57
N GLU A 152 -2.92 -0.89 2.63
CA GLU A 152 -3.04 0.57 2.48
C GLU A 152 -4.28 1.14 3.18
N ARG A 153 -5.22 0.30 3.64
CA ARG A 153 -6.45 0.74 4.35
C ARG A 153 -6.22 0.97 5.83
N VAL A 154 -5.18 0.37 6.42
CA VAL A 154 -4.85 0.54 7.83
C VAL A 154 -4.10 1.86 7.99
N ILE A 155 -4.87 2.96 8.05
CA ILE A 155 -4.43 4.31 8.42
C ILE A 155 -5.47 4.86 9.38
#